data_AF-A0A142XXJ4-F1
#
_entry.id   AF-A0A142XXJ4-F1
#
_cell.length_a   1.000
_cell.length_b   1.000
_cell.length_c   1.000
_cell.angle_alpha   90.00
_cell.angle_beta   90.00
_cell.angle_gamma   90.00
#
_symmetry.space_group_name_H-M   'P 1'
#
loop_
_entity.id
_entity.type
_entity.pdbx_description
1 polymer ?
#
loop_
_entity_poly.entity_id
_entity_poly.type
_entity_poly.pdbx_seq_one_letter_code
_entity_poly.pdbx_strand_id
1 'polypeptide(L)'
;MAKIASEFNIHASAKDLFFDRARVINAITAENHKRLSKAGAFIRQRARTAILRRRKRVSKPGEPPSVRSRDSFANLRNILFFLSKDWESVVIGPRVVPSARLKRSNRRTVPELLEKGGTSMVTKTRLTGERTSSISGVWLYGDRKGERWKDAEKVHYMARYEPRPFMGPALDAEIKAGTIGNLWVTR
;
A
#
# COMPACT_ATOMS: atom_id res chain seq x y z
N MET A 1 -19.63 -40.73 -62.15
CA MET A 1 -18.39 -40.46 -61.39
C MET A 1 -18.57 -39.20 -60.56
N ALA A 2 -18.17 -39.28 -59.28
CA ALA A 2 -17.99 -38.22 -58.29
C ALA A 2 -19.20 -37.37 -57.84
N LYS A 3 -19.74 -37.80 -56.70
CA LYS A 3 -20.62 -37.10 -55.77
C LYS A 3 -19.76 -36.26 -54.81
N ILE A 4 -20.34 -35.21 -54.20
CA ILE A 4 -19.92 -34.56 -52.95
C ILE A 4 -18.82 -33.49 -53.07
N ALA A 5 -19.21 -32.25 -53.35
CA ALA A 5 -18.36 -31.07 -53.15
C ALA A 5 -19.10 -29.87 -52.50
N SER A 6 -20.27 -30.08 -51.87
CA SER A 6 -21.08 -28.99 -51.30
C SER A 6 -21.29 -29.06 -49.78
N GLU A 7 -20.76 -30.05 -49.07
CA GLU A 7 -21.11 -30.26 -47.65
C GLU A 7 -20.12 -29.65 -46.63
N PHE A 8 -18.92 -29.21 -47.05
CA PHE A 8 -17.88 -28.82 -46.09
C PHE A 8 -17.78 -27.32 -45.73
N ASN A 9 -18.52 -26.42 -46.39
CA ASN A 9 -18.45 -24.97 -46.10
C ASN A 9 -19.55 -24.43 -45.16
N ILE A 10 -20.50 -25.28 -44.76
CA ILE A 10 -21.59 -24.88 -43.84
C ILE A 10 -21.15 -24.98 -42.37
N HIS A 11 -20.10 -25.75 -42.08
CA HIS A 11 -19.65 -26.05 -40.71
C HIS A 11 -18.93 -24.90 -39.97
N ALA A 12 -18.32 -23.95 -40.69
CA ALA A 12 -17.71 -22.76 -40.08
C ALA A 12 -18.77 -21.68 -39.79
N SER A 13 -19.67 -21.44 -40.75
CA SER A 13 -20.66 -20.36 -40.69
C SER A 13 -21.74 -20.54 -39.61
N ALA A 14 -22.17 -21.77 -39.30
CA ALA A 14 -23.18 -22.00 -38.26
C ALA A 14 -22.65 -21.78 -36.83
N LYS A 15 -21.34 -21.97 -36.60
CA LYS A 15 -20.73 -21.77 -35.27
C LYS A 15 -20.48 -20.29 -34.97
N ASP A 16 -20.13 -19.50 -35.99
CA ASP A 16 -19.94 -18.05 -35.88
C ASP A 16 -21.25 -17.29 -35.57
N LEU A 17 -22.41 -17.90 -35.87
CA LEU A 17 -23.74 -17.36 -35.58
C LEU A 17 -24.28 -17.72 -34.18
N PHE A 18 -23.68 -18.69 -33.47
CA PHE A 18 -24.25 -19.22 -32.21
C PHE A 18 -23.70 -18.57 -30.93
N PHE A 19 -22.54 -17.91 -30.98
CA PHE A 19 -21.98 -17.15 -29.86
C PHE A 19 -21.17 -15.96 -30.39
N ASP A 20 -21.65 -14.74 -30.17
CA ASP A 20 -20.84 -13.54 -30.39
C ASP A 20 -19.69 -13.52 -29.38
N ARG A 21 -18.58 -14.15 -29.78
CA ARG A 21 -17.37 -14.32 -28.95
C ARG A 21 -16.83 -12.97 -28.49
N ALA A 22 -16.83 -11.97 -29.36
CA ALA A 22 -16.33 -10.65 -29.03
C ALA A 22 -17.19 -10.00 -27.92
N ARG A 23 -18.51 -10.10 -28.04
CA ARG A 23 -19.45 -9.62 -27.02
C ARG A 23 -19.30 -10.36 -25.70
N VAL A 24 -19.13 -11.69 -25.72
CA VAL A 24 -18.91 -12.49 -24.50
C VAL A 24 -17.60 -12.09 -23.81
N ILE A 25 -16.50 -12.00 -24.56
CA ILE A 25 -15.20 -11.55 -24.02
C ILE A 25 -15.35 -10.16 -23.40
N ASN A 26 -15.94 -9.21 -24.13
CA ASN A 26 -16.15 -7.84 -23.62
C ASN A 26 -17.03 -7.80 -22.36
N ALA A 27 -18.05 -8.64 -22.27
CA ALA A 27 -18.88 -8.74 -21.08
C ALA A 27 -18.09 -9.30 -19.88
N ILE A 28 -17.29 -10.35 -20.09
CA ILE A 28 -16.46 -10.96 -19.05
C ILE A 28 -15.39 -9.97 -18.58
N THR A 29 -14.65 -9.32 -19.50
CA THR A 29 -13.59 -8.36 -19.14
C THR A 29 -14.16 -7.15 -18.39
N ALA A 30 -15.31 -6.64 -18.83
CA ALA A 30 -16.00 -5.55 -18.13
C ALA A 30 -16.38 -5.94 -16.69
N GLU A 31 -16.87 -7.16 -16.49
CA GLU A 31 -17.25 -7.65 -15.17
C GLU A 31 -16.01 -7.94 -14.29
N ASN A 32 -14.95 -8.52 -14.88
CA ASN A 32 -13.66 -8.72 -14.22
C ASN A 32 -13.09 -7.40 -13.70
N HIS A 33 -13.09 -6.35 -14.51
CA HIS A 33 -12.63 -5.01 -14.10
C HIS A 33 -13.41 -4.44 -12.91
N LYS A 34 -14.74 -4.62 -12.90
CA LYS A 34 -15.57 -4.20 -11.76
C LYS A 34 -15.20 -4.96 -10.48
N ARG A 35 -15.03 -6.28 -10.58
CA ARG A 35 -14.67 -7.14 -9.45
C ARG A 35 -13.27 -6.82 -8.92
N LEU A 36 -12.27 -6.67 -9.78
CA LEU A 36 -10.92 -6.25 -9.40
C LEU A 36 -10.92 -4.88 -8.72
N SER A 37 -11.69 -3.93 -9.26
CA SER A 37 -11.83 -2.59 -8.67
C SER A 37 -12.42 -2.66 -7.25
N LYS A 38 -13.49 -3.44 -7.06
CA LYS A 38 -14.10 -3.68 -5.75
C LYS A 38 -13.13 -4.37 -4.78
N ALA A 39 -12.43 -5.40 -5.22
CA ALA A 39 -11.46 -6.12 -4.40
C ALA A 39 -10.37 -5.17 -3.87
N GLY A 40 -9.78 -4.37 -4.76
CA GLY A 40 -8.77 -3.39 -4.35
C GLY A 40 -9.33 -2.27 -3.47
N ALA A 41 -10.58 -1.85 -3.70
CA ALA A 41 -11.25 -0.87 -2.84
C ALA A 41 -11.45 -1.40 -1.41
N PHE A 42 -11.87 -2.67 -1.26
CA PHE A 42 -12.04 -3.31 0.06
C PHE A 42 -10.71 -3.41 0.80
N ILE A 43 -9.65 -3.90 0.14
CA ILE A 43 -8.31 -3.99 0.74
C ILE A 43 -7.82 -2.60 1.18
N ARG A 44 -7.96 -1.60 0.31
CA ARG A 44 -7.57 -0.21 0.61
C ARG A 44 -8.35 0.35 1.80
N GLN A 45 -9.66 0.10 1.86
CA GLN A 45 -10.51 0.56 2.94
C GLN A 45 -10.15 -0.12 4.26
N ARG A 46 -9.99 -1.45 4.28
CA ARG A 46 -9.54 -2.22 5.44
C ARG A 46 -8.22 -1.71 5.98
N ALA A 47 -7.25 -1.49 5.08
CA ALA A 47 -5.95 -0.96 5.42
C ALA A 47 -6.09 0.41 6.12
N ARG A 48 -6.93 1.32 5.60
CA ARG A 48 -7.14 2.67 6.18
C ARG A 48 -7.84 2.67 7.52
N THR A 49 -8.89 1.85 7.68
CA THR A 49 -9.82 1.96 8.82
C THR A 49 -9.46 1.02 9.97
N ALA A 50 -9.16 -0.25 9.67
CA ALA A 50 -8.97 -1.27 10.70
C ALA A 50 -7.48 -1.50 11.03
N ILE A 51 -6.62 -1.48 10.01
CA ILE A 51 -5.19 -1.80 10.16
C ILE A 51 -4.40 -0.55 10.59
N LEU A 52 -4.43 0.51 9.78
CA LEU A 52 -3.70 1.77 10.00
C LEU A 52 -4.43 2.70 10.99
N ARG A 53 -4.48 2.26 12.25
CA ARG A 53 -5.11 3.00 13.34
C ARG A 53 -4.14 4.00 13.96
N ARG A 54 -4.70 5.12 14.41
CA ARG A 54 -3.99 6.06 15.28
C ARG A 54 -3.99 5.49 16.70
N ARG A 55 -2.81 5.37 17.30
CA ARG A 55 -2.61 4.84 18.66
C ARG A 55 -1.65 5.75 19.40
N LYS A 56 -1.68 5.78 20.74
CA LYS A 56 -0.68 6.51 21.54
C LYS A 56 0.68 5.81 21.52
N ARG A 57 0.70 4.49 21.72
CA ARG A 57 1.93 3.69 21.68
C ARG A 57 2.49 3.51 20.26
N VAL A 58 3.81 3.34 20.17
CA VAL A 58 4.46 2.79 18.98
C VAL A 58 4.04 1.32 18.88
N SER A 59 3.77 0.81 17.67
CA SER A 59 3.42 -0.60 17.52
C SER A 59 4.61 -1.50 17.84
N LYS A 60 4.39 -2.80 18.03
CA LYS A 60 5.47 -3.79 18.09
C LYS A 60 5.94 -4.20 16.69
N PRO A 61 7.16 -4.73 16.50
CA PRO A 61 7.54 -5.42 15.27
C PRO A 61 6.48 -6.46 14.87
N GLY A 62 6.24 -6.64 13.57
CA GLY A 62 5.17 -7.49 13.03
C GLY A 62 3.76 -6.90 13.14
N GLU A 63 3.48 -6.03 14.11
CA GLU A 63 2.22 -5.30 14.16
C GLU A 63 2.19 -4.14 13.16
N PRO A 64 1.01 -3.84 12.58
CA PRO A 64 0.82 -2.67 11.73
C PRO A 64 1.26 -1.35 12.39
N PRO A 65 1.80 -0.39 11.62
CA PRO A 65 2.33 0.85 12.15
C PRO A 65 1.23 1.75 12.69
N SER A 66 1.50 2.40 13.82
CA SER A 66 0.64 3.46 14.36
C SER A 66 0.70 4.71 13.47
N VAL A 67 -0.45 5.18 12.98
CA VAL A 67 -0.50 6.42 12.18
C VAL A 67 -0.25 7.62 13.07
N ARG A 68 0.81 8.40 12.79
CA ARG A 68 1.20 9.59 13.55
C ARG A 68 0.85 10.90 12.85
N SER A 69 1.09 10.96 11.54
CA SER A 69 0.86 12.16 10.74
C SER A 69 -0.63 12.53 10.68
N ARG A 70 -0.91 13.83 10.66
CA ARG A 70 -2.24 14.39 10.35
C ARG A 70 -2.28 15.06 8.97
N ASP A 71 -1.14 15.09 8.29
CA ASP A 71 -1.01 15.67 6.96
C ASP A 71 -1.93 14.96 5.97
N SER A 72 -2.48 15.70 5.01
CA SER A 72 -3.38 15.18 3.98
C SER A 72 -2.62 14.45 2.87
N PHE A 73 -1.33 14.71 2.71
CA PHE A 73 -0.44 14.13 1.70
C PHE A 73 0.57 13.15 2.32
N ALA A 74 1.31 13.57 3.34
CA ALA A 74 2.34 12.77 4.01
C ALA A 74 1.76 11.86 5.10
N ASN A 75 0.91 10.91 4.68
CA ASN A 75 0.15 10.03 5.57
C ASN A 75 0.21 8.57 5.11
N LEU A 76 0.35 7.63 6.05
CA LEU A 76 0.31 6.19 5.76
C LEU A 76 -1.06 5.74 5.21
N ARG A 77 -2.14 6.46 5.56
CA ARG A 77 -3.49 6.18 5.06
C ARG A 77 -3.69 6.58 3.59
N ASN A 78 -2.73 7.30 3.01
CA ASN A 78 -2.71 7.58 1.58
C ASN A 78 -2.13 6.36 0.87
N ILE A 79 -3.03 5.44 0.55
CA ILE A 79 -2.75 4.22 -0.18
C ILE A 79 -3.10 4.48 -1.65
N LEU A 80 -2.18 4.23 -2.55
CA LEU A 80 -2.39 4.24 -4.00
C LEU A 80 -3.24 3.04 -4.41
N PHE A 81 -4.04 3.27 -5.43
CA PHE A 81 -4.90 2.29 -6.05
C PHE A 81 -4.86 2.55 -7.56
N PHE A 82 -4.56 1.52 -8.33
CA PHE A 82 -4.50 1.59 -9.78
C PHE A 82 -5.05 0.29 -10.37
N LEU A 83 -6.03 0.40 -11.25
CA LEU A 83 -6.55 -0.72 -12.04
C LEU A 83 -5.91 -0.65 -13.43
N SER A 84 -5.14 -1.67 -13.80
CA SER A 84 -4.67 -1.86 -15.17
C SER A 84 -5.69 -2.71 -15.93
N LYS A 85 -6.30 -2.11 -16.95
CA LYS A 85 -7.22 -2.83 -17.85
C LYS A 85 -6.47 -3.73 -18.82
N ASP A 86 -5.26 -3.33 -19.23
CA ASP A 86 -4.47 -4.07 -20.22
C ASP A 86 -3.94 -5.40 -19.67
N TRP A 87 -3.66 -5.45 -18.36
CA TRP A 87 -3.14 -6.63 -17.67
C TRP A 87 -4.13 -7.23 -16.66
N GLU A 88 -5.40 -6.82 -16.70
CA GLU A 88 -6.46 -7.27 -15.79
C GLU A 88 -6.01 -7.39 -14.32
N SER A 89 -5.34 -6.35 -13.81
CA SER A 89 -4.71 -6.38 -12.50
C SER A 89 -4.98 -5.11 -11.71
N VAL A 90 -4.97 -5.23 -10.39
CA VAL A 90 -5.11 -4.09 -9.48
C VAL A 90 -3.88 -3.98 -8.60
N VAL A 91 -3.26 -2.81 -8.61
CA VAL A 91 -2.11 -2.46 -7.77
C VAL A 91 -2.62 -1.60 -6.62
N ILE A 92 -2.51 -2.12 -5.40
CA ILE A 92 -2.82 -1.37 -4.17
C ILE A 92 -1.59 -1.36 -3.28
N GLY A 93 -1.20 -0.18 -2.80
CA GLY A 93 -0.02 -0.07 -1.94
C GLY A 93 0.18 1.31 -1.38
N PRO A 94 1.12 1.50 -0.45
CA PRO A 94 1.37 2.81 0.12
C PRO A 94 1.77 3.82 -0.96
N ARG A 95 1.28 5.05 -0.83
CA ARG A 95 1.79 6.14 -1.64
C ARG A 95 3.25 6.40 -1.31
N VAL A 96 4.02 6.63 -2.37
CA VAL A 96 5.38 7.16 -2.24
C VAL A 96 5.29 8.50 -1.51
N VAL A 97 5.74 8.52 -0.26
CA VAL A 97 5.96 9.75 0.50
C VAL A 97 7.45 10.03 0.41
N PRO A 98 7.89 11.01 -0.40
CA PRO A 98 9.28 11.42 -0.44
C PRO A 98 9.66 11.86 0.97
N SER A 99 10.67 11.21 1.54
CA SER A 99 11.14 11.56 2.86
C SER A 99 12.49 12.22 2.73
N ALA A 100 12.51 13.55 2.69
CA ALA A 100 13.73 14.33 2.93
C ALA A 100 14.38 14.02 4.29
N ARG A 101 13.74 13.20 5.13
CA ARG A 101 14.16 12.81 6.48
C ARG A 101 14.77 11.41 6.55
N LEU A 102 14.63 10.56 5.52
CA LEU A 102 15.30 9.26 5.47
C LEU A 102 16.73 9.46 5.00
N LYS A 103 17.63 9.75 5.95
CA LYS A 103 19.06 9.89 5.68
C LYS A 103 19.72 8.51 5.69
N ARG A 104 20.59 8.24 4.71
CA ARG A 104 21.37 6.99 4.61
C ARG A 104 20.51 5.73 4.84
N SER A 105 19.31 5.74 4.28
CA SER A 105 18.34 4.64 4.40
C SER A 105 18.54 3.65 3.26
N ASN A 106 18.41 2.35 3.54
CA ASN A 106 18.39 1.33 2.49
C ASN A 106 17.01 1.17 1.82
N ARG A 107 16.03 2.00 2.22
CA ARG A 107 14.69 2.10 1.62
C ARG A 107 14.44 3.50 1.11
N ARG A 108 13.64 3.62 0.05
CA ARG A 108 13.37 4.90 -0.63
C ARG A 108 12.36 5.76 0.12
N THR A 109 11.39 5.13 0.78
CA THR A 109 10.28 5.84 1.44
C THR A 109 9.99 5.30 2.83
N VAL A 110 9.37 6.13 3.67
CA VAL A 110 8.98 5.71 5.04
C VAL A 110 7.97 4.57 5.02
N PRO A 111 6.92 4.58 4.16
CA PRO A 111 6.01 3.44 4.08
C PRO A 111 6.72 2.15 3.69
N GLU A 112 7.67 2.20 2.75
CA GLU A 112 8.46 1.02 2.36
C GLU A 112 9.33 0.50 3.51
N LEU A 113 9.98 1.42 4.26
CA LEU A 113 10.75 1.07 5.44
C LEU A 113 9.90 0.41 6.53
N LEU A 114 8.66 0.84 6.68
CA LEU A 114 7.74 0.24 7.65
C LEU A 114 7.21 -1.11 7.16
N GLU A 115 6.84 -1.25 5.89
CA GLU A 115 6.33 -2.53 5.34
C GLU A 115 7.41 -3.62 5.35
N LYS A 116 8.60 -3.31 4.84
CA LYS A 116 9.65 -4.31 4.59
C LYS A 116 10.76 -4.33 5.63
N GLY A 117 10.73 -3.41 6.60
CA GLY A 117 11.87 -3.17 7.48
C GLY A 117 13.10 -2.60 6.75
N GLY A 118 14.18 -2.37 7.48
CA GLY A 118 15.43 -1.87 6.93
C GLY A 118 16.24 -1.07 7.93
N THR A 119 17.12 -0.21 7.45
CA THR A 119 17.94 0.67 8.26
C THR A 119 17.79 2.11 7.78
N SER A 120 17.82 3.05 8.72
CA SER A 120 17.87 4.48 8.42
C SER A 120 18.65 5.19 9.50
N MET A 121 19.37 6.23 9.12
CA MET A 121 19.99 7.12 10.09
C MET A 121 18.92 7.94 10.80
N VAL A 122 18.95 7.90 12.13
CA VAL A 122 18.08 8.70 12.99
C VAL A 122 18.94 9.72 13.71
N THR A 123 18.43 10.94 13.81
CA THR A 123 19.05 12.01 14.60
C THR A 123 18.32 12.11 15.93
N LYS A 124 19.07 12.16 17.02
CA LYS A 124 18.60 12.60 18.33
C LYS A 124 19.23 13.95 18.63
N THR A 125 18.43 14.87 19.16
CA THR A 125 18.87 16.21 19.54
C THR A 125 18.56 16.41 21.02
N ARG A 126 19.53 16.93 21.76
CA ARG A 126 19.42 17.26 23.18
C ARG A 126 19.78 18.72 23.39
N LEU A 127 18.99 19.44 24.18
CA LEU A 127 19.36 20.78 24.61
C LEU A 127 20.40 20.70 25.72
N THR A 128 21.49 21.40 25.50
CA THR A 128 22.62 21.56 26.41
C THR A 128 22.65 23.03 26.82
N GLY A 129 22.61 23.29 28.13
CA GLY A 129 22.67 24.65 28.67
C GLY A 129 21.78 24.85 29.90
N GLU A 130 22.20 25.78 30.76
CA GLU A 130 21.55 26.16 32.02
C GLU A 130 20.21 26.88 31.84
N ARG A 131 19.80 27.16 30.59
CA ARG A 131 18.50 27.77 30.30
C ARG A 131 17.39 26.84 30.77
N THR A 132 16.92 27.13 31.99
CA THR A 132 15.89 26.46 32.79
C THR A 132 14.67 26.18 31.95
N SER A 133 14.70 25.05 31.29
CA SER A 133 13.57 24.56 30.55
C SER A 133 13.38 23.12 30.93
N SER A 134 12.13 22.74 31.13
CA SER A 134 11.73 21.38 31.55
C SER A 134 12.19 20.27 30.60
N ILE A 135 12.76 20.62 29.45
CA ILE A 135 13.23 19.71 28.39
C ILE A 135 14.77 19.75 28.25
N SER A 136 15.46 20.62 28.99
CA SER A 136 16.93 20.60 29.06
C SER A 136 17.41 19.23 29.54
N GLY A 137 18.47 18.71 28.94
CA GLY A 137 18.98 17.38 29.29
C GLY A 137 18.26 16.18 28.65
N VAL A 138 17.09 16.35 28.03
CA VAL A 138 16.32 15.23 27.45
C VAL A 138 16.67 14.98 25.99
N TRP A 139 16.95 13.73 25.63
CA TRP A 139 17.13 13.30 24.25
C TRP A 139 15.79 13.26 23.49
N LEU A 140 15.67 14.10 22.47
CA LEU A 140 14.50 14.12 21.59
C LEU A 140 14.84 13.54 20.22
N TYR A 141 13.88 12.84 19.61
CA TYR A 141 14.01 12.36 18.24
C TYR A 141 13.82 13.49 17.22
N GLY A 142 14.62 13.44 16.16
CA GLY A 142 14.58 14.36 15.03
C GLY A 142 15.60 15.49 15.14
N ASP A 143 15.82 16.13 14.00
CA ASP A 143 16.62 17.35 13.89
C ASP A 143 15.73 18.54 14.25
N ARG A 144 16.03 19.19 15.39
CA ARG A 144 15.30 20.36 15.86
C ARG A 144 15.97 21.62 15.30
N LYS A 145 15.16 22.60 14.92
CA LYS A 145 15.61 23.88 14.35
C LYS A 145 15.06 25.04 15.18
N GLY A 146 15.78 26.15 15.18
CA GLY A 146 15.44 27.38 15.91
C GLY A 146 16.60 27.84 16.79
N GLU A 147 16.56 29.11 17.20
CA GLU A 147 17.65 29.76 17.95
C GLU A 147 18.04 29.01 19.23
N ARG A 148 17.05 28.49 19.95
CA ARG A 148 17.25 27.66 21.15
C ARG A 148 18.02 26.36 20.88
N TRP A 149 18.00 25.84 19.66
CA TRP A 149 18.62 24.57 19.28
C TRP A 149 19.95 24.75 18.53
N LYS A 150 20.49 25.97 18.48
CA LYS A 150 21.78 26.28 17.81
C LYS A 150 22.92 25.48 18.44
N ASP A 151 22.98 25.47 19.77
CA ASP A 151 24.04 24.80 20.54
C ASP A 151 23.61 23.40 21.05
N ALA A 152 22.55 22.84 20.47
CA ALA A 152 22.05 21.54 20.87
C ALA A 152 23.00 20.42 20.46
N GLU A 153 23.28 19.51 21.39
CA GLU A 153 23.99 18.27 21.10
C GLU A 153 23.17 17.40 20.14
N LYS A 154 23.81 16.92 19.07
CA LYS A 154 23.17 16.06 18.06
C LYS A 154 23.94 14.76 17.94
N VAL A 155 23.21 13.65 18.05
CA VAL A 155 23.75 12.30 17.85
C VAL A 155 23.04 11.66 16.67
N HIS A 156 23.82 11.17 15.72
CA HIS A 156 23.34 10.38 14.59
C HIS A 156 23.67 8.92 14.84
N TYR A 157 22.69 8.03 14.66
CA TYR A 157 22.94 6.60 14.75
C TYR A 157 22.11 5.84 13.71
N MET A 158 22.62 4.68 13.31
CA MET A 158 21.90 3.78 12.41
C MET A 158 20.86 3.02 13.20
N ALA A 159 19.58 3.30 12.94
CA ALA A 159 18.48 2.58 13.53
C ALA A 159 18.07 1.43 12.62
N ARG A 160 17.95 0.23 13.19
CA ARG A 160 17.36 -0.94 12.55
C ARG A 160 15.85 -0.93 12.79
N TYR A 161 15.09 -0.99 11.70
CA TYR A 161 13.64 -1.06 11.69
C TYR A 161 13.22 -2.47 11.32
N GLU A 162 12.57 -3.14 12.24
CA GLU A 162 11.89 -4.41 11.95
C GLU A 162 10.59 -4.16 11.16
N PRO A 163 10.17 -5.09 10.28
CA PRO A 163 8.96 -4.96 9.48
C PRO A 163 7.70 -4.77 10.34
N ARG A 164 6.80 -3.95 9.83
CA ARG A 164 5.50 -3.57 10.40
C ARG A 164 4.49 -3.60 9.26
N PRO A 165 4.15 -4.81 8.77
CA PRO A 165 3.37 -4.94 7.57
C PRO A 165 1.95 -4.39 7.78
N PHE A 166 1.37 -3.77 6.75
CA PHE A 166 -0.01 -3.30 6.83
C PHE A 166 -0.83 -3.56 5.56
N MET A 167 -0.21 -3.67 4.40
CA MET A 167 -0.93 -4.08 3.19
C MET A 167 -1.25 -5.58 3.16
N GLY A 168 -0.27 -6.44 3.50
CA GLY A 168 -0.49 -7.89 3.59
C GLY A 168 -1.59 -8.25 4.58
N PRO A 169 -1.51 -7.79 5.85
CA PRO A 169 -2.58 -8.02 6.82
C PRO A 169 -3.96 -7.49 6.41
N ALA A 170 -4.03 -6.45 5.57
CA ALA A 170 -5.30 -5.96 5.05
C ALA A 170 -5.90 -6.90 4.00
N LEU A 171 -5.06 -7.47 3.12
CA LEU A 171 -5.45 -8.51 2.17
C LEU A 171 -5.93 -9.76 2.92
N ASP A 172 -5.13 -10.26 3.86
CA ASP A 172 -5.45 -11.47 4.62
C ASP A 172 -6.78 -11.32 5.38
N ALA A 173 -7.05 -10.14 5.93
CA ALA A 173 -8.29 -9.84 6.62
C ALA A 173 -9.51 -9.88 5.68
N GLU A 174 -9.39 -9.38 4.45
CA GLU A 174 -10.47 -9.42 3.46
C GLU A 174 -10.66 -10.83 2.89
N ILE A 175 -9.58 -11.59 2.68
CA ILE A 175 -9.66 -13.02 2.32
C ILE A 175 -10.41 -13.78 3.42
N LYS A 176 -10.02 -13.60 4.69
CA LYS A 176 -10.67 -14.25 5.84
C LYS A 176 -12.14 -13.84 6.00
N ALA A 177 -12.48 -12.60 5.67
CA ALA A 177 -13.86 -12.12 5.68
C ALA A 177 -14.70 -12.67 4.51
N GLY A 178 -14.08 -13.34 3.54
CA GLY A 178 -14.75 -13.87 2.35
C GLY A 178 -15.17 -12.79 1.34
N THR A 179 -14.90 -11.51 1.60
CA THR A 179 -15.34 -10.40 0.73
C THR A 179 -14.73 -10.51 -0.66
N ILE A 180 -13.47 -10.92 -0.77
CA ILE A 180 -12.79 -11.10 -2.06
C ILE A 180 -13.31 -12.34 -2.78
N GLY A 181 -13.43 -13.48 -2.09
CA GLY A 181 -13.94 -14.72 -2.68
C GLY A 181 -15.37 -14.55 -3.22
N ASN A 182 -16.24 -13.89 -2.44
CA ASN A 182 -17.63 -13.64 -2.80
C ASN A 182 -17.81 -12.71 -4.03
N LEU A 183 -16.77 -11.98 -4.45
CA LEU A 183 -16.84 -11.19 -5.70
C LEU A 183 -16.86 -12.07 -6.95
N TRP A 184 -16.33 -13.29 -6.85
CA TRP A 184 -16.15 -14.20 -7.98
C TRP A 184 -17.14 -15.37 -7.97
N VAL A 185 -17.79 -15.62 -6.84
CA VAL A 185 -18.91 -16.55 -6.74
C VAL A 185 -20.15 -15.85 -7.30
N THR A 186 -20.61 -16.29 -8.46
CA THR A 186 -21.83 -15.82 -9.12
C THR A 186 -23.01 -15.99 -8.16
N ARG A 187 -23.81 -14.94 -7.96
CA ARG A 187 -25.17 -15.05 -7.42
C ARG A 187 -26.15 -15.18 -8.57
#